data_AF-A0A942N8Z0-F1
#
_entry.id   AF-A0A942N8Z0-F1
#
_cell.length_a   1.000
_cell.length_b   1.000
_cell.length_c   1.000
_cell.angle_alpha   90.00
_cell.angle_beta   90.00
_cell.angle_gamma   90.00
#
_symmetry.space_group_name_H-M   'P 1'
#
loop_
_entity.id
_entity.type
_entity.pdbx_description
1 polymer ?
#
loop_
_entity_poly.entity_id
_entity_poly.type
_entity_poly.pdbx_seq_one_letter_code
_entity_poly.pdbx_strand_id
1 'polypeptide(L)'
;MNILIIGNEDFACILGDKLKLSHHYTQHFFAAPNILNNQSESFVNIDFDDENDIVNFCVNQKIDVVVLSNEQVLNNGFYDKLKANSFMDRIIIVGAAQETIQESSLSALVQKEITSNSVNTEQIVILTDGKNYKMLNEKNEFELNLIEQLISENLKKRDLKISGFICLQLSKIDNFYELSSFQFMMNNEVATTIFERLETDVLSLFAAMDNGTLEDVNIEFYDKK
;
A
#
# COMPACT_ATOMS: atom_id res chain seq x y z
N MET A 1 -5.97 -17.20 -5.96
CA MET A 1 -6.47 -15.98 -5.31
C MET A 1 -7.03 -15.09 -6.39
N ASN A 2 -8.31 -14.77 -6.28
CA ASN A 2 -8.97 -13.72 -7.05
C ASN A 2 -8.76 -12.39 -6.33
N ILE A 3 -8.25 -11.39 -7.02
CA ILE A 3 -7.89 -10.10 -6.41
C ILE A 3 -8.77 -8.99 -6.96
N LEU A 4 -9.27 -8.11 -6.09
CA LEU A 4 -9.86 -6.84 -6.47
C LEU A 4 -8.90 -5.71 -6.12
N ILE A 5 -8.49 -4.92 -7.12
CA ILE A 5 -7.63 -3.77 -6.94
C ILE A 5 -8.48 -2.51 -7.08
N ILE A 6 -8.50 -1.69 -6.05
CA ILE A 6 -9.17 -0.39 -6.01
C ILE A 6 -8.08 0.67 -5.87
N GLY A 7 -7.57 1.15 -7.00
CA GLY A 7 -6.43 2.06 -7.04
C GLY A 7 -6.48 2.99 -8.24
N ASN A 8 -5.41 3.76 -8.47
CA ASN A 8 -5.25 4.50 -9.71
C ASN A 8 -4.84 3.55 -10.85
N GLU A 9 -5.15 3.90 -12.09
CA GLU A 9 -4.99 3.02 -13.26
C GLU A 9 -3.55 2.47 -13.41
N ASP A 10 -2.52 3.32 -13.38
CA ASP A 10 -1.15 2.81 -13.57
C ASP A 10 -0.69 1.90 -12.42
N PHE A 11 -0.93 2.29 -11.15
CA PHE A 11 -0.61 1.41 -10.00
C PHE A 11 -1.30 0.06 -10.12
N ALA A 12 -2.59 0.06 -10.49
CA ALA A 12 -3.35 -1.17 -10.63
C ALA A 12 -2.81 -2.06 -11.75
N CYS A 13 -2.36 -1.47 -12.87
CA CYS A 13 -1.72 -2.22 -13.94
C CYS A 13 -0.39 -2.83 -13.48
N ILE A 14 0.48 -2.05 -12.84
CA ILE A 14 1.79 -2.51 -12.35
C ILE A 14 1.61 -3.62 -11.29
N LEU A 15 0.72 -3.41 -10.32
CA LEU A 15 0.41 -4.42 -9.30
C LEU A 15 -0.21 -5.66 -9.95
N GLY A 16 -1.14 -5.49 -10.89
CA GLY A 16 -1.77 -6.59 -11.61
C GLY A 16 -0.75 -7.46 -12.34
N ASP A 17 0.22 -6.86 -13.02
CA ASP A 17 1.32 -7.58 -13.67
C ASP A 17 2.23 -8.27 -12.66
N LYS A 18 2.51 -7.62 -11.52
CA LYS A 18 3.29 -8.24 -10.45
C LYS A 18 2.60 -9.47 -9.85
N LEU A 19 1.29 -9.36 -9.59
CA LEU A 19 0.50 -10.42 -9.00
C LEU A 19 0.46 -11.68 -9.88
N LYS A 20 0.46 -11.53 -11.21
CA LYS A 20 0.50 -12.67 -12.16
C LYS A 20 1.71 -13.58 -11.99
N LEU A 21 2.78 -13.10 -11.36
CA LEU A 21 3.99 -13.89 -11.10
C LEU A 21 3.84 -14.84 -9.91
N SER A 22 2.82 -14.64 -9.05
CA SER A 22 2.58 -15.48 -7.88
C SER A 22 2.03 -16.85 -8.26
N HIS A 23 2.49 -17.91 -7.57
CA HIS A 23 1.88 -19.24 -7.66
C HIS A 23 0.46 -19.29 -7.09
N HIS A 24 0.08 -18.31 -6.26
CA HIS A 24 -1.26 -18.18 -5.70
C HIS A 24 -2.21 -17.38 -6.59
N TYR A 25 -1.76 -16.80 -7.70
CA TYR A 25 -2.61 -15.98 -8.57
C TYR A 25 -3.65 -16.81 -9.33
N THR A 26 -4.85 -16.24 -9.50
CA THR A 26 -5.89 -16.82 -10.37
C THR A 26 -6.35 -15.79 -11.39
N GLN A 27 -6.84 -14.64 -10.93
CA GLN A 27 -7.24 -13.51 -11.75
C GLN A 27 -7.24 -12.25 -10.90
N HIS A 28 -7.24 -11.08 -11.52
CA HIS A 28 -7.48 -9.81 -10.84
C HIS A 28 -8.52 -9.00 -11.60
N PHE A 29 -9.21 -8.14 -10.85
CA PHE A 29 -10.13 -7.14 -11.35
C PHE A 29 -9.66 -5.77 -10.89
N PHE A 30 -9.76 -4.79 -11.76
CA PHE A 30 -9.50 -3.40 -11.47
C PHE A 30 -10.82 -2.64 -11.36
N ALA A 31 -11.08 -2.12 -10.17
CA ALA A 31 -12.25 -1.31 -9.89
C ALA A 31 -12.05 0.10 -10.44
N ALA A 32 -12.96 0.55 -11.29
CA ALA A 32 -12.97 1.92 -11.79
C ALA A 32 -14.43 2.40 -11.92
N PRO A 33 -14.80 3.54 -11.32
CA PRO A 33 -16.16 4.03 -11.38
C PRO A 33 -16.46 4.58 -12.77
N ASN A 34 -17.71 4.41 -13.22
CA ASN A 34 -18.23 4.95 -14.47
C ASN A 34 -17.53 4.44 -15.74
N ILE A 35 -16.89 3.27 -15.70
CA ILE A 35 -16.35 2.66 -16.91
C ILE A 35 -17.48 2.11 -17.78
N LEU A 36 -17.33 2.28 -19.10
CA LEU A 36 -18.17 1.62 -20.08
C LEU A 36 -17.65 0.19 -20.26
N ASN A 37 -18.55 -0.79 -20.37
CA ASN A 37 -18.29 -2.25 -20.47
C ASN A 37 -17.33 -2.71 -21.62
N ASN A 38 -16.68 -1.80 -22.34
CA ASN A 38 -15.80 -2.07 -23.48
C ASN A 38 -14.30 -1.90 -23.18
N GLN A 39 -13.90 -1.66 -21.93
CA GLN A 39 -12.48 -1.46 -21.56
C GLN A 39 -11.87 -2.72 -20.91
N SER A 40 -11.48 -3.71 -21.73
CA SER A 40 -10.80 -4.96 -21.30
C SER A 40 -11.57 -5.83 -20.28
N GLU A 41 -11.26 -7.11 -20.19
CA GLU A 41 -11.97 -8.06 -19.32
C GLU A 41 -11.67 -7.87 -17.82
N SER A 42 -10.59 -7.15 -17.48
CA SER A 42 -10.14 -6.96 -16.10
C SER A 42 -10.76 -5.73 -15.42
N PHE A 43 -11.30 -4.75 -16.15
CA PHE A 43 -11.87 -3.56 -15.52
C PHE A 43 -13.34 -3.81 -15.16
N VAL A 44 -13.73 -3.43 -13.96
CA VAL A 44 -15.08 -3.61 -13.43
C VAL A 44 -15.63 -2.30 -12.90
N ASN A 45 -16.88 -2.02 -13.24
CA ASN A 45 -17.55 -0.82 -12.75
C ASN A 45 -17.94 -1.05 -11.28
N ILE A 46 -17.31 -0.29 -10.40
CA ILE A 46 -17.60 -0.27 -8.97
C ILE A 46 -17.73 1.18 -8.53
N ASP A 47 -18.81 1.49 -7.83
CA ASP A 47 -19.03 2.81 -7.23
C ASP A 47 -18.18 2.98 -5.96
N PHE A 48 -17.34 4.02 -5.93
CA PHE A 48 -16.46 4.33 -4.80
C PHE A 48 -17.18 5.06 -3.66
N ASP A 49 -18.48 5.30 -3.80
CA ASP A 49 -19.35 5.85 -2.76
C ASP A 49 -20.35 4.82 -2.22
N ASP A 50 -20.41 3.59 -2.78
CA ASP A 50 -21.27 2.48 -2.29
C ASP A 50 -20.43 1.27 -1.85
N GLU A 51 -20.24 1.12 -0.55
CA GLU A 51 -19.58 -0.04 0.06
C GLU A 51 -20.23 -1.39 -0.27
N ASN A 52 -21.55 -1.42 -0.50
CA ASN A 52 -22.25 -2.66 -0.83
C ASN A 52 -21.86 -3.16 -2.22
N ASP A 53 -21.50 -2.26 -3.14
CA ASP A 53 -21.07 -2.64 -4.48
C ASP A 53 -19.78 -3.47 -4.41
N ILE A 54 -18.80 -3.02 -3.61
CA ILE A 54 -17.56 -3.77 -3.36
C ILE A 54 -17.85 -5.10 -2.66
N VAL A 55 -18.68 -5.11 -1.62
CA VAL A 55 -19.02 -6.35 -0.90
C VAL A 55 -19.69 -7.35 -1.84
N ASN A 56 -20.70 -6.92 -2.59
CA ASN A 56 -21.43 -7.77 -3.54
C ASN A 56 -20.51 -8.29 -4.64
N PHE A 57 -19.62 -7.45 -5.17
CA PHE A 57 -18.62 -7.88 -6.14
C PHE A 57 -17.70 -8.94 -5.54
N CYS A 58 -17.19 -8.71 -4.32
CA CYS A 58 -16.35 -9.65 -3.61
C CYS A 58 -17.03 -11.00 -3.40
N VAL A 59 -18.33 -11.00 -3.07
CA VAL A 59 -19.14 -12.21 -2.94
C VAL A 59 -19.25 -12.95 -4.26
N ASN A 60 -19.67 -12.25 -5.31
CA ASN A 60 -20.00 -12.84 -6.61
C ASN A 60 -18.77 -13.39 -7.33
N GLN A 61 -17.66 -12.66 -7.30
CA GLN A 61 -16.41 -13.06 -7.94
C GLN A 61 -15.51 -13.91 -7.02
N LYS A 62 -15.94 -14.19 -5.79
CA LYS A 62 -15.19 -14.96 -4.78
C LYS A 62 -13.79 -14.36 -4.60
N ILE A 63 -13.75 -13.06 -4.32
CA ILE A 63 -12.52 -12.33 -4.08
C ILE A 63 -11.87 -12.82 -2.79
N ASP A 64 -10.57 -13.06 -2.85
CA ASP A 64 -9.74 -13.51 -1.73
C ASP A 64 -8.91 -12.35 -1.14
N VAL A 65 -8.58 -11.35 -1.99
CA VAL A 65 -7.80 -10.18 -1.61
C VAL A 65 -8.41 -8.91 -2.19
N VAL A 66 -8.59 -7.89 -1.37
CA VAL A 66 -8.98 -6.53 -1.78
C VAL A 66 -7.83 -5.58 -1.47
N VAL A 67 -7.36 -4.84 -2.47
CA VAL A 67 -6.33 -3.82 -2.31
C VAL A 67 -6.95 -2.44 -2.44
N LEU A 68 -7.00 -1.69 -1.34
CA LEU A 68 -7.49 -0.32 -1.25
C LEU A 68 -6.30 0.66 -1.34
N SER A 69 -6.02 1.14 -2.54
CA SER A 69 -4.95 2.10 -2.83
C SER A 69 -5.50 3.28 -3.65
N ASN A 70 -6.70 3.76 -3.30
CA ASN A 70 -7.36 4.92 -3.87
C ASN A 70 -7.74 5.91 -2.77
N GLU A 71 -7.48 7.20 -3.01
CA GLU A 71 -7.53 8.22 -1.96
C GLU A 71 -8.96 8.47 -1.48
N GLN A 72 -9.92 8.54 -2.41
CA GLN A 72 -11.34 8.69 -2.08
C GLN A 72 -11.84 7.51 -1.24
N VAL A 73 -11.51 6.28 -1.64
CA VAL A 73 -11.96 5.05 -0.96
C VAL A 73 -11.43 4.96 0.47
N LEU A 74 -10.14 5.28 0.67
CA LEU A 74 -9.56 5.33 2.01
C LEU A 74 -10.17 6.46 2.86
N ASN A 75 -10.31 7.67 2.30
CA ASN A 75 -10.92 8.81 2.99
C ASN A 75 -12.40 8.59 3.33
N ASN A 76 -13.13 7.79 2.53
CA ASN A 76 -14.51 7.40 2.79
C ASN A 76 -14.66 6.27 3.83
N GLY A 77 -13.54 5.78 4.40
CA GLY A 77 -13.53 4.78 5.48
C GLY A 77 -13.91 3.37 5.02
N PHE A 78 -13.67 3.04 3.75
CA PHE A 78 -14.03 1.72 3.21
C PHE A 78 -13.26 0.59 3.91
N TYR A 79 -12.03 0.81 4.35
CA TYR A 79 -11.31 -0.19 5.15
C TYR A 79 -12.10 -0.61 6.39
N ASP A 80 -12.56 0.37 7.19
CA ASP A 80 -13.33 0.14 8.41
C ASP A 80 -14.67 -0.54 8.12
N LYS A 81 -15.39 -0.04 7.10
CA LYS A 81 -16.69 -0.57 6.68
C LYS A 81 -16.60 -2.02 6.20
N LEU A 82 -15.56 -2.35 5.42
CA LEU A 82 -15.34 -3.72 4.97
C LEU A 82 -14.94 -4.62 6.13
N LYS A 83 -14.03 -4.19 7.04
CA LYS A 83 -13.67 -4.97 8.24
C LYS A 83 -14.82 -5.15 9.23
N ALA A 84 -15.84 -4.28 9.22
CA ALA A 84 -17.04 -4.44 10.05
C ALA A 84 -18.03 -5.47 9.50
N ASN A 85 -17.87 -5.91 8.25
CA ASN A 85 -18.75 -6.89 7.61
C ASN A 85 -18.19 -8.31 7.79
N SER A 86 -18.93 -9.18 8.50
CA SER A 86 -18.48 -10.54 8.83
C SER A 86 -18.18 -11.43 7.60
N PHE A 87 -18.74 -11.12 6.43
CA PHE A 87 -18.40 -11.84 5.20
C PHE A 87 -16.94 -11.57 4.78
N MET A 88 -16.47 -10.35 5.03
CA MET A 88 -15.14 -9.88 4.66
C MET A 88 -14.06 -10.43 5.59
N ASP A 89 -14.40 -11.07 6.72
CA ASP A 89 -13.44 -11.70 7.65
C ASP A 89 -12.55 -12.76 6.97
N ARG A 90 -13.02 -13.32 5.85
CA ARG A 90 -12.28 -14.31 5.04
C ARG A 90 -11.45 -13.70 3.90
N ILE A 91 -11.55 -12.39 3.71
CA ILE A 91 -10.89 -11.65 2.63
C ILE A 91 -9.75 -10.85 3.24
N ILE A 92 -8.56 -10.99 2.64
CA ILE A 92 -7.42 -10.16 2.99
C ILE A 92 -7.70 -8.75 2.49
N ILE A 93 -7.78 -7.78 3.39
CA ILE A 93 -7.98 -6.38 3.03
C ILE A 93 -6.65 -5.65 3.23
N VAL A 94 -6.07 -5.21 2.12
CA VAL A 94 -4.87 -4.37 2.09
C VAL A 94 -5.31 -2.91 2.03
N GLY A 95 -5.04 -2.12 3.07
CA GLY A 95 -5.42 -0.72 3.17
C GLY A 95 -5.27 -0.20 4.61
N ALA A 96 -5.79 1.00 4.87
CA ALA A 96 -5.73 1.63 6.18
C ALA A 96 -7.09 2.21 6.60
N ALA A 97 -7.34 2.21 7.91
CA ALA A 97 -8.52 2.80 8.52
C ALA A 97 -8.56 4.33 8.33
N GLN A 98 -9.77 4.88 8.25
CA GLN A 98 -10.00 6.31 8.05
C GLN A 98 -9.30 7.16 9.12
N GLU A 99 -9.34 6.73 10.39
CA GLU A 99 -8.67 7.43 11.49
C GLU A 99 -7.16 7.51 11.28
N THR A 100 -6.55 6.43 10.77
CA THR A 100 -5.12 6.39 10.46
C THR A 100 -4.81 7.39 9.35
N ILE A 101 -5.62 7.43 8.28
CA ILE A 101 -5.50 8.44 7.21
C ILE A 101 -5.60 9.87 7.76
N GLN A 102 -6.59 10.16 8.60
CA GLN A 102 -6.78 11.53 9.13
C GLN A 102 -5.63 11.95 10.07
N GLU A 103 -5.12 11.02 10.88
CA GLU A 103 -3.93 11.24 11.71
C GLU A 103 -2.66 11.49 10.90
N SER A 104 -2.61 11.11 9.60
CA SER A 104 -1.48 11.47 8.74
C SER A 104 -1.37 12.94 8.35
N SER A 105 -2.43 13.71 8.56
CA SER A 105 -2.41 15.16 8.27
C SER A 105 -1.45 15.94 9.19
N LEU A 106 -0.87 15.28 10.21
CA LEU A 106 0.11 15.85 11.13
C LEU A 106 1.49 15.97 10.47
N SER A 107 1.61 17.00 9.64
CA SER A 107 2.82 17.79 9.33
C SER A 107 3.59 18.33 10.56
N ALA A 108 3.33 17.82 11.77
CA ALA A 108 3.77 18.41 13.04
C ALA A 108 5.07 17.84 13.62
N LEU A 109 5.75 16.87 12.98
CA LEU A 109 6.89 16.18 13.62
C LEU A 109 8.23 16.20 12.90
N VAL A 110 8.37 16.85 11.73
CA VAL A 110 9.70 17.07 11.12
C VAL A 110 9.91 18.50 10.58
N GLN A 111 9.18 19.51 11.05
CA GLN A 111 9.54 20.90 10.71
C GLN A 111 10.80 21.32 11.46
N LYS A 112 11.96 21.22 10.80
CA LYS A 112 13.15 21.97 11.20
C LYS A 112 13.78 22.66 9.98
N GLU A 113 13.37 23.92 9.83
CA GLU A 113 14.00 25.02 9.09
C GLU A 113 14.58 24.72 7.69
N ILE A 114 13.84 25.21 6.69
CA ILE A 114 14.23 25.29 5.28
C ILE A 114 15.35 26.32 5.08
N THR A 115 16.41 25.96 4.36
CA THR A 115 17.15 26.91 3.51
C THR A 115 17.62 26.18 2.23
N SER A 116 17.45 26.84 1.07
CA SER A 116 17.50 26.28 -0.29
C SER A 116 18.85 25.69 -0.75
N ASN A 117 18.82 24.54 -1.43
CA ASN A 117 19.12 24.34 -2.88
C ASN A 117 19.23 22.84 -3.22
N SER A 118 18.74 22.45 -4.41
CA SER A 118 18.64 21.08 -4.97
C SER A 118 18.09 20.02 -4.01
N VAL A 119 16.78 19.85 -4.01
CA VAL A 119 16.12 18.75 -3.30
C VAL A 119 16.11 17.53 -4.22
N ASN A 120 16.90 16.51 -3.88
CA ASN A 120 16.65 15.18 -4.44
C ASN A 120 15.58 14.51 -3.56
N THR A 121 14.46 14.10 -4.15
CA THR A 121 13.38 13.44 -3.42
C THR A 121 13.54 11.93 -3.54
N GLU A 122 13.56 11.25 -2.40
CA GLU A 122 13.56 9.80 -2.35
C GLU A 122 12.24 9.32 -1.76
N GLN A 123 11.67 8.26 -2.34
CA GLN A 123 10.48 7.64 -1.79
C GLN A 123 10.82 6.27 -1.20
N ILE A 124 10.24 5.99 -0.04
CA ILE A 124 10.38 4.73 0.68
C ILE A 124 9.00 4.13 0.84
N VAL A 125 8.86 2.87 0.50
CA VAL A 125 7.65 2.09 0.72
C VAL A 125 7.93 1.07 1.79
N ILE A 126 7.01 1.04 2.73
CA ILE A 126 6.97 0.11 3.83
C ILE A 126 5.70 -0.73 3.65
N LEU A 127 5.83 -2.03 3.86
CA LEU A 127 4.71 -2.92 4.06
C LEU A 127 4.53 -3.14 5.56
N THR A 128 3.31 -3.04 6.08
CA THR A 128 3.04 -3.16 7.53
C THR A 128 1.72 -3.85 7.81
N ASP A 129 1.65 -4.61 8.89
CA ASP A 129 0.41 -5.18 9.46
C ASP A 129 -0.15 -4.33 10.63
N GLY A 130 0.40 -3.11 10.81
CA GLY A 130 0.09 -2.20 11.90
C GLY A 130 0.98 -2.38 13.13
N LYS A 131 1.64 -3.53 13.27
CA LYS A 131 2.55 -3.85 14.39
C LYS A 131 3.98 -4.04 13.93
N ASN A 132 4.14 -4.81 12.86
CA ASN A 132 5.39 -5.18 12.22
C ASN A 132 5.49 -4.50 10.87
N TYR A 133 6.71 -4.29 10.39
CA TYR A 133 6.93 -3.71 9.08
C TYR A 133 8.11 -4.34 8.35
N LYS A 134 8.08 -4.25 7.03
CA LYS A 134 9.17 -4.59 6.12
C LYS A 134 9.35 -3.47 5.12
N MET A 135 10.58 -3.01 4.94
CA MET A 135 10.90 -2.04 3.90
C MET A 135 10.97 -2.73 2.55
N LEU A 136 10.41 -2.11 1.52
CA LEU A 136 10.40 -2.62 0.15
C LEU A 136 11.41 -1.91 -0.77
N ASN A 137 12.33 -1.13 -0.20
CA ASN A 137 13.44 -0.49 -0.91
C ASN A 137 14.77 -1.04 -0.43
N GLU A 138 15.70 -1.24 -1.37
CA GLU A 138 17.12 -1.36 -1.04
C GLU A 138 17.68 -0.01 -0.63
N LYS A 139 18.37 0.04 0.51
CA LYS A 139 18.98 1.26 1.05
C LYS A 139 20.34 0.95 1.67
N ASN A 140 21.19 1.97 1.73
CA ASN A 140 22.46 1.86 2.46
C ASN A 140 22.21 1.94 3.98
N GLU A 141 23.21 1.53 4.77
CA GLU A 141 23.11 1.42 6.23
C GLU A 141 22.73 2.74 6.94
N PHE A 142 23.14 3.89 6.37
CA PHE A 142 22.81 5.20 6.92
C PHE A 142 21.33 5.56 6.71
N GLU A 143 20.83 5.36 5.49
CA GLU A 143 19.42 5.56 5.16
C GLU A 143 18.53 4.65 6.02
N LEU A 144 18.92 3.38 6.21
CA LEU A 144 18.18 2.44 7.05
C LEU A 144 18.01 2.95 8.49
N ASN A 145 19.08 3.40 9.14
CA ASN A 145 19.02 3.88 10.52
C ASN A 145 18.08 5.10 10.70
N LEU A 146 18.11 6.05 9.77
CA LEU A 146 17.22 7.21 9.81
C LEU A 146 15.75 6.82 9.61
N ILE A 147 15.52 5.91 8.66
CA ILE A 147 14.18 5.43 8.34
C ILE A 147 13.61 4.64 9.52
N GLU A 148 14.40 3.78 10.16
CA GLU A 148 14.01 3.07 11.38
C GLU A 148 13.67 4.03 12.52
N GLN A 149 14.43 5.12 12.68
CA GLN A 149 14.10 6.15 13.67
C GLN A 149 12.75 6.81 13.35
N LEU A 150 12.55 7.26 12.10
CA LEU A 150 11.29 7.88 11.68
C LEU A 150 10.09 6.93 11.87
N ILE A 151 10.24 5.66 11.49
CA ILE A 151 9.22 4.62 11.65
C ILE A 151 8.94 4.35 13.13
N SER A 152 9.98 4.18 13.95
CA SER A 152 9.80 3.86 15.38
C SER A 152 9.17 5.02 16.16
N GLU A 153 9.53 6.27 15.84
CA GLU A 153 8.99 7.44 16.52
C GLU A 153 7.56 7.76 16.09
N ASN A 154 7.19 7.51 14.82
CA ASN A 154 5.90 7.91 14.27
C ASN A 154 4.91 6.77 14.10
N LEU A 155 5.35 5.58 13.70
CA LEU A 155 4.49 4.42 13.43
C LEU A 155 4.37 3.53 14.68
N LYS A 156 5.47 3.07 15.29
CA LYS A 156 5.40 2.10 16.42
C LYS A 156 4.73 2.66 17.69
N LYS A 157 4.80 3.98 17.90
CA LYS A 157 4.17 4.62 19.07
C LYS A 157 2.66 4.80 18.91
N ARG A 158 2.12 4.54 17.72
CA ARG A 158 0.72 4.71 17.39
C ARG A 158 0.11 3.35 17.10
N ASP A 159 -1.08 3.10 17.64
CA ASP A 159 -1.85 1.88 17.35
C ASP A 159 -2.56 2.05 15.99
N LEU A 160 -1.77 2.13 14.92
CA LEU A 160 -2.28 2.42 13.58
C LEU A 160 -3.05 1.22 13.06
N LYS A 161 -4.32 1.43 12.72
CA LYS A 161 -5.17 0.41 12.09
C LYS A 161 -4.89 0.38 10.59
N ILE A 162 -3.84 -0.33 10.22
CA ILE A 162 -3.40 -0.50 8.83
C ILE A 162 -2.91 -1.93 8.59
N SER A 163 -3.21 -2.46 7.42
CA SER A 163 -2.56 -3.64 6.86
C SER A 163 -2.27 -3.35 5.40
N GLY A 164 -1.07 -2.88 5.06
CA GLY A 164 -0.77 -2.45 3.71
C GLY A 164 0.45 -1.57 3.58
N PHE A 165 0.40 -0.67 2.60
CA PHE A 165 1.55 0.14 2.20
C PHE A 165 1.58 1.48 2.93
N ILE A 166 2.79 1.90 3.30
CA ILE A 166 3.08 3.28 3.70
C ILE A 166 4.16 3.80 2.76
N CYS A 167 3.85 4.85 2.02
CA CYS A 167 4.83 5.58 1.22
C CYS A 167 5.29 6.82 2.00
N LEU A 168 6.59 6.97 2.17
CA LEU A 168 7.24 8.14 2.76
C LEU A 168 8.03 8.86 1.67
N GLN A 169 7.82 10.15 1.52
CA GLN A 169 8.64 10.99 0.66
C GLN A 169 9.63 11.78 1.51
N LEU A 170 10.91 11.57 1.25
CA LEU A 170 12.00 12.28 1.90
C LEU A 170 12.62 13.31 0.95
N SER A 171 12.91 14.49 1.48
CA SER A 171 13.70 15.51 0.80
C SER A 171 15.12 15.51 1.35
N LYS A 172 16.11 15.35 0.49
CA LYS A 172 17.51 15.51 0.84
C LYS A 172 17.90 16.98 0.79
N ILE A 173 18.37 17.52 1.92
CA ILE A 173 18.89 18.90 2.05
C ILE A 173 20.31 18.77 2.58
N ASP A 174 21.30 19.07 1.73
CA ASP A 174 22.72 18.82 1.98
C ASP A 174 22.99 17.35 2.40
N ASN A 175 23.35 17.14 3.68
CA ASN A 175 23.65 15.84 4.27
C ASN A 175 22.54 15.31 5.19
N PHE A 176 21.36 15.93 5.17
CA PHE A 176 20.21 15.55 5.98
C PHE A 176 19.02 15.16 5.11
N TYR A 177 18.13 14.34 5.66
CA TYR A 177 16.83 14.05 5.06
C TYR A 177 15.71 14.56 5.97
N GLU A 178 14.68 15.12 5.35
CA GLU A 178 13.45 15.55 6.01
C GLU A 178 12.27 14.78 5.42
N LEU A 179 11.30 14.39 6.26
CA LEU A 179 10.05 13.80 5.78
C LEU A 179 9.15 14.90 5.21
N SER A 180 8.99 14.93 3.89
CA SER A 180 8.18 15.92 3.19
C SER A 180 6.71 15.55 3.11
N SER A 181 6.42 14.27 2.91
CA SER A 181 5.06 13.76 2.81
C SER A 181 5.01 12.29 3.20
N PHE A 182 3.82 11.82 3.58
CA PHE A 182 3.56 10.40 3.77
C PHE A 182 2.12 10.05 3.42
N GLN A 183 1.92 8.83 2.94
CA GLN A 183 0.64 8.31 2.47
C GLN A 183 0.51 6.84 2.88
N PHE A 184 -0.69 6.40 3.24
CA PHE A 184 -0.98 4.99 3.57
C PHE A 184 -1.42 4.18 2.35
N MET A 185 -0.76 4.44 1.23
CA MET A 185 -0.96 3.79 -0.04
C MET A 185 0.33 3.86 -0.85
N MET A 186 0.44 3.01 -1.88
CA MET A 186 1.55 3.11 -2.82
C MET A 186 1.10 3.88 -4.07
N ASN A 187 1.97 4.75 -4.56
CA ASN A 187 1.76 5.51 -5.79
C ASN A 187 2.45 4.84 -7.00
N ASN A 188 2.13 5.33 -8.20
CA ASN A 188 2.59 4.75 -9.46
C ASN A 188 4.12 4.82 -9.62
N GLU A 189 4.74 5.94 -9.24
CA GLU A 189 6.17 6.20 -9.43
C GLU A 189 7.05 5.16 -8.73
N VAL A 190 6.67 4.80 -7.50
CA VAL A 190 7.45 3.84 -6.70
C VAL A 190 7.07 2.40 -7.00
N ALA A 191 5.81 2.16 -7.37
CA ALA A 191 5.31 0.84 -7.68
C ALA A 191 6.15 0.14 -8.75
N THR A 192 6.44 0.84 -9.86
CA THR A 192 7.26 0.30 -10.96
C THR A 192 8.63 -0.13 -10.45
N THR A 193 9.34 0.79 -9.79
CA THR A 193 10.72 0.57 -9.32
C THR A 193 10.81 -0.59 -8.32
N ILE A 194 9.83 -0.71 -7.41
CA ILE A 194 9.83 -1.77 -6.41
C ILE A 194 9.43 -3.11 -7.04
N PHE A 195 8.32 -3.18 -7.75
CA PHE A 195 7.77 -4.45 -8.22
C PHE A 195 8.56 -5.08 -9.36
N GLU A 196 9.31 -4.30 -10.15
CA GLU A 196 10.28 -4.83 -11.11
C GLU A 196 11.40 -5.63 -10.44
N ARG A 197 11.77 -5.25 -9.21
CA ARG A 197 12.95 -5.79 -8.52
C ARG A 197 12.61 -6.76 -7.41
N LEU A 198 11.46 -6.60 -6.77
CA LEU A 198 11.01 -7.44 -5.67
C LEU A 198 10.89 -8.88 -6.15
N GLU A 199 11.68 -9.81 -5.63
CA GLU A 199 11.56 -11.23 -5.97
C GLU A 199 10.47 -11.91 -5.13
N THR A 200 10.34 -11.48 -3.87
CA THR A 200 9.33 -12.02 -2.94
C THR A 200 7.92 -11.89 -3.49
N ASP A 201 7.16 -12.97 -3.35
CA ASP A 201 5.77 -13.05 -3.79
C ASP A 201 4.86 -12.08 -3.00
N VAL A 202 4.26 -11.12 -3.72
CA VAL A 202 3.36 -10.10 -3.16
C VAL A 202 2.11 -10.71 -2.50
N LEU A 203 1.55 -11.80 -3.05
CA LEU A 203 0.39 -12.44 -2.42
C LEU A 203 0.75 -13.14 -1.11
N SER A 204 1.94 -13.74 -1.05
CA SER A 204 2.49 -14.30 0.19
C SER A 204 2.73 -13.21 1.24
N LEU A 205 3.19 -12.02 0.82
CA LEU A 205 3.32 -10.86 1.70
C LEU A 205 1.97 -10.38 2.24
N PHE A 206 0.94 -10.30 1.40
CA PHE A 206 -0.41 -9.95 1.84
C PHE A 206 -0.99 -10.96 2.83
N ALA A 207 -0.79 -12.26 2.58
CA ALA A 207 -1.18 -13.31 3.52
C ALA A 207 -0.41 -13.25 4.84
N ALA A 208 0.89 -12.92 4.81
CA ALA A 208 1.69 -12.77 6.02
C ALA A 208 1.24 -11.57 6.88
N MET A 209 0.84 -10.46 6.25
CA MET A 209 0.25 -9.33 6.97
C MET A 209 -1.06 -9.71 7.65
N ASP A 210 -1.98 -10.34 6.93
CA ASP A 210 -3.31 -10.68 7.46
C ASP A 210 -3.23 -11.70 8.61
N ASN A 211 -2.26 -12.62 8.55
CA ASN A 211 -2.03 -13.61 9.60
C ASN A 211 -1.09 -13.13 10.73
N GLY A 212 -0.56 -11.89 10.65
CA GLY A 212 0.33 -11.32 11.65
C GLY A 212 1.72 -11.98 11.73
N THR A 213 2.18 -12.58 10.62
CA THR A 213 3.49 -13.24 10.52
C THR A 213 4.45 -12.44 9.62
N LEU A 214 4.19 -11.15 9.39
CA LEU A 214 5.01 -10.32 8.52
C LEU A 214 6.46 -10.20 9.02
N GLU A 215 6.66 -10.17 10.34
CA GLU A 215 8.00 -10.08 10.96
C GLU A 215 8.93 -11.22 10.51
N ASP A 216 8.38 -12.42 10.29
CA ASP A 216 9.13 -13.63 9.93
C ASP A 216 9.47 -13.71 8.43
N VAL A 217 8.92 -12.81 7.60
CA VAL A 217 9.15 -12.83 6.15
C VAL A 217 10.48 -12.18 5.81
N ASN A 218 11.29 -12.87 5.01
CA ASN A 218 12.48 -12.29 4.37
C ASN A 218 12.09 -11.67 3.03
N ILE A 219 12.43 -10.39 2.85
CA ILE A 219 12.25 -9.70 1.57
C ILE A 219 13.51 -9.92 0.73
N GLU A 220 13.31 -10.41 -0.48
CA GLU A 220 14.33 -10.72 -1.46
C GLU A 220 14.08 -9.88 -2.72
N PHE A 221 15.17 -9.47 -3.36
CA PHE A 221 15.16 -8.69 -4.58
C PHE A 221 16.06 -9.38 -5.61
N TYR A 222 15.68 -9.29 -6.89
CA TYR A 222 16.55 -9.74 -7.97
C TYR A 222 17.86 -8.95 -7.96
N ASP A 223 18.98 -9.67 -8.06
CA ASP A 223 20.31 -9.09 -8.21
C ASP A 223 20.34 -8.08 -9.38
N LYS A 224 20.99 -6.94 -9.16
CA LYS A 224 21.22 -5.95 -10.22
C LYS A 224 22.07 -6.61 -11.32
N LYS A 225 21.47 -6.89 -12.48
CA LYS A 225 22.19 -7.27 -13.69
C LYS A 225 23.00 -6.11 -14.25
#